data_AF-A0A6A6KH21-F1
#
_entry.id   AF-A0A6A6KH21-F1
#
_cell.length_a   1.000
_cell.length_b   1.000
_cell.length_c   1.000
_cell.angle_alpha   90.00
_cell.angle_beta   90.00
_cell.angle_gamma   90.00
#
_symmetry.space_group_name_H-M   'P 1'
#
loop_
_entity.id
_entity.type
_entity.pdbx_description
1 polymer ?
#
loop_
_entity_poly.entity_id
_entity_poly.type
_entity_poly.pdbx_seq_one_letter_code
_entity_poly.pdbx_strand_id
1 'polypeptide(L)'
;MRRAYRITDTTILDKAADFGKGGSTAVTAILINCQMLVVANVGDSRAVICKNGVAKQLSVDHEPSVEREEIENRGGFVSNFPGDVPRVDGQLAVARAFGDKA
;
A
#
# COMPACT_ATOMS: atom_id res chain seq x y z
N MET A 1 -7.26 9.79 8.76
CA MET A 1 -6.47 8.69 8.16
C MET A 1 -5.09 9.13 7.68
N ARG A 2 -4.95 10.03 6.68
CA ARG A 2 -3.63 10.43 6.14
C ARG A 2 -2.59 10.83 7.19
N ARG A 3 -2.96 11.67 8.17
CA ARG A 3 -2.05 12.06 9.27
C ARG A 3 -1.60 10.86 10.11
N ALA A 4 -2.51 9.93 10.41
CA ALA A 4 -2.19 8.74 11.19
C ALA A 4 -1.20 7.85 10.42
N TYR A 5 -1.46 7.57 9.14
CA TYR A 5 -0.56 6.80 8.29
C TYR A 5 0.84 7.44 8.20
N ARG A 6 0.92 8.77 8.04
CA ARG A 6 2.21 9.48 8.03
C ARG A 6 2.97 9.34 9.36
N ILE A 7 2.28 9.44 10.49
CA ILE A 7 2.89 9.29 11.82
C ILE A 7 3.37 7.85 12.02
N THR A 8 2.55 6.86 11.65
CA THR A 8 2.91 5.44 11.70
C THR A 8 4.15 5.17 10.87
N ASP A 9 4.19 5.65 9.62
CA ASP A 9 5.34 5.49 8.73
C ASP A 9 6.61 6.12 9.31
N THR A 10 6.51 7.37 9.80
CA THR A 10 7.64 8.06 10.46
C THR A 10 8.16 7.24 11.65
N THR A 11 7.24 6.70 12.47
CA THR A 11 7.61 5.88 13.65
C THR A 11 8.31 4.57 13.24
N ILE A 12 7.88 3.94 12.15
CA ILE A 12 8.50 2.73 11.61
C ILE A 12 9.91 3.06 11.13
N LEU A 13 10.07 4.15 10.37
CA LEU A 13 11.35 4.60 9.84
C LEU A 13 12.34 5.01 10.92
N ASP A 14 11.87 5.69 11.98
CA ASP A 14 12.70 6.07 13.13
C ASP A 14 13.25 4.84 13.88
N LYS A 15 12.57 3.69 13.79
CA LYS A 15 12.96 2.41 14.38
C LYS A 15 13.55 1.42 13.38
N ALA A 16 13.87 1.86 12.17
CA ALA A 16 14.41 0.97 11.13
C ALA A 16 15.73 0.30 11.53
N ALA A 17 16.52 0.91 12.42
CA ALA A 17 17.73 0.29 12.96
C ALA A 17 17.44 -0.98 13.78
N ASP A 18 16.28 -1.04 14.44
CA ASP A 18 15.87 -2.18 15.27
C ASP A 18 15.08 -3.22 14.45
N PHE A 19 14.31 -2.78 13.46
CA PHE A 19 13.40 -3.64 12.68
C PHE A 19 13.98 -4.13 11.34
N GLY A 20 15.09 -3.54 10.88
CA GLY A 20 15.71 -3.88 9.60
C GLY A 20 15.13 -3.08 8.41
N LYS A 21 15.68 -3.36 7.22
CA LYS A 21 15.30 -2.72 5.96
C LYS A 21 14.19 -3.51 5.27
N GLY A 22 12.96 -3.16 5.57
CA GLY A 22 11.79 -3.70 4.90
C GLY A 22 10.57 -2.84 5.16
N GLY A 23 9.44 -3.31 4.68
CA GLY A 23 8.18 -2.60 4.79
C GLY A 23 7.00 -3.53 4.87
N SER A 24 5.82 -2.92 4.92
CA SER A 24 4.57 -3.64 5.09
C SER A 24 3.43 -2.91 4.42
N THR A 25 2.49 -3.69 3.88
CA THR A 25 1.21 -3.15 3.42
C THR A 25 0.26 -2.99 4.59
N ALA A 26 -0.70 -2.08 4.47
CA ALA A 26 -1.72 -1.91 5.51
C ALA A 26 -3.04 -1.43 4.95
N VAL A 27 -4.09 -2.19 5.25
CA VAL A 27 -5.47 -1.80 5.05
C VAL A 27 -6.15 -1.64 6.40
N THR A 28 -6.75 -0.47 6.65
CA THR A 28 -7.45 -0.15 7.90
C THR A 28 -8.91 0.14 7.61
N ALA A 29 -9.81 -0.49 8.36
CA ALA A 29 -11.24 -0.21 8.33
C ALA A 29 -11.70 0.27 9.71
N ILE A 30 -12.30 1.46 9.79
CA ILE A 30 -12.80 2.05 11.03
C ILE A 30 -14.29 2.28 10.90
N LEU A 31 -15.08 1.64 11.76
CA LEU A 31 -16.51 1.86 11.85
C LEU A 31 -16.83 2.88 12.95
N ILE A 32 -17.34 4.04 12.56
CA ILE A 32 -17.68 5.14 13.47
C ILE A 32 -19.18 5.13 13.73
N ASN A 33 -19.55 5.08 15.01
CA ASN A 33 -20.95 5.10 15.49
C ASN A 33 -21.85 4.05 14.81
N CYS A 34 -21.27 2.93 14.36
CA CYS A 34 -21.98 1.90 13.58
C CYS A 34 -22.64 2.40 12.28
N GLN A 35 -22.24 3.57 11.77
CA GLN A 35 -22.90 4.21 10.62
C GLN A 35 -21.93 4.54 9.48
N MET A 36 -20.70 4.94 9.82
CA MET A 36 -19.73 5.39 8.83
C MET A 36 -18.51 4.47 8.83
N LEU A 37 -18.29 3.77 7.73
CA LEU A 37 -17.09 2.97 7.51
C LEU A 37 -16.05 3.80 6.75
N VAL A 38 -14.89 4.02 7.37
CA VAL A 38 -13.74 4.68 6.75
C VAL A 38 -12.68 3.62 6.45
N VAL A 39 -12.26 3.53 5.18
CA VAL A 39 -11.20 2.62 4.74
C VAL A 39 -9.99 3.44 4.30
N ALA A 40 -8.80 2.98 4.67
CA ALA A 40 -7.53 3.49 4.16
C ALA A 40 -6.64 2.31 3.76
N ASN A 41 -5.89 2.46 2.67
CA ASN A 41 -4.98 1.42 2.16
C ASN A 41 -3.61 2.01 1.84
N VAL A 42 -2.55 1.24 2.07
CA VAL A 42 -1.21 1.42 1.52
C VAL A 42 -0.65 0.05 1.13
N GLY A 43 -0.63 -0.25 -0.16
CA GLY A 43 -0.07 -1.48 -0.73
C GLY A 43 -1.11 -2.27 -1.50
N ASP A 44 -0.86 -3.56 -1.68
CA ASP A 44 -1.72 -4.51 -2.41
C ASP A 44 -2.68 -5.30 -1.50
N SER A 45 -2.68 -5.05 -0.20
CA SER A 45 -3.76 -5.51 0.69
C SER A 45 -5.11 -4.90 0.28
N ARG A 46 -6.19 -5.68 0.41
CA ARG A 46 -7.52 -5.30 -0.11
C ARG A 46 -8.63 -5.35 0.93
N ALA A 47 -9.39 -4.27 1.04
CA ALA A 47 -10.65 -4.23 1.79
C ALA A 47 -11.82 -4.60 0.87
N VAL A 48 -12.66 -5.52 1.34
CA VAL A 48 -13.87 -5.97 0.64
C VAL A 48 -15.03 -5.98 1.64
N ILE A 49 -16.21 -5.51 1.20
CA ILE A 49 -17.46 -5.64 1.95
C ILE A 49 -18.43 -6.56 1.22
N CYS A 50 -19.14 -7.39 1.97
CA CYS A 50 -20.24 -8.18 1.44
C CYS A 50 -21.57 -7.47 1.73
N LYS A 51 -22.38 -7.25 0.69
CA LYS A 51 -23.75 -6.74 0.82
C LYS A 51 -24.68 -7.61 0.00
N ASN A 52 -25.66 -8.23 0.66
CA ASN A 52 -26.63 -9.14 0.05
C ASN A 52 -25.99 -10.29 -0.75
N GLY A 53 -24.93 -10.90 -0.20
CA GLY A 53 -24.19 -11.98 -0.85
C GLY A 53 -23.24 -11.54 -1.97
N VAL A 54 -23.14 -10.25 -2.26
CA VAL A 54 -22.24 -9.71 -3.30
C VAL A 54 -21.03 -9.05 -2.65
N ALA A 55 -19.83 -9.52 -2.98
CA ALA A 55 -18.57 -8.91 -2.59
C ALA A 55 -18.30 -7.63 -3.41
N LYS A 56 -17.93 -6.55 -2.73
CA LYS A 56 -17.55 -5.27 -3.34
C LYS A 56 -16.24 -4.79 -2.74
N GLN A 57 -15.27 -4.51 -3.59
CA GLN A 57 -14.00 -3.93 -3.19
C GLN A 57 -14.19 -2.49 -2.73
N LEU A 58 -13.55 -2.13 -1.61
CA LEU A 58 -13.62 -0.81 -0.99
C LEU A 58 -12.31 -0.02 -1.10
N SER A 59 -11.17 -0.69 -1.22
CA SER A 59 -9.85 -0.07 -1.41
C SER A 59 -9.39 -0.19 -2.85
N VAL A 60 -8.42 0.64 -3.26
CA VAL A 60 -7.67 0.46 -4.50
C VAL A 60 -6.31 -0.13 -4.13
N ASP A 61 -5.90 -1.17 -4.83
CA ASP A 61 -4.61 -1.82 -4.62
C ASP A 61 -3.53 -1.00 -5.33
N HIS A 62 -2.42 -0.76 -4.66
CA HIS A 62 -1.32 0.04 -5.19
C HIS A 62 -0.34 -0.85 -5.96
N GLU A 63 -0.72 -1.25 -7.17
CA GLU A 63 0.08 -2.07 -8.08
C GLU A 63 1.07 -1.23 -8.90
N PRO A 64 2.33 -1.68 -9.09
CA PRO A 64 3.33 -0.92 -9.85
C PRO A 64 2.93 -0.56 -11.28
N SER A 65 2.18 -1.43 -11.98
CA SER A 65 1.70 -1.20 -13.33
C SER A 65 0.69 -0.04 -13.41
N VAL A 66 -0.15 0.11 -12.38
CA VAL A 66 -1.19 1.15 -12.30
C VAL A 66 -0.58 2.49 -11.91
N GLU A 67 0.39 2.49 -11.00
CA GLU A 67 1.05 3.72 -10.53
C GLU A 67 2.34 4.06 -11.28
N ARG A 68 2.57 3.42 -12.44
CA ARG A 68 3.81 3.52 -13.23
C ARG A 68 4.24 4.96 -13.48
N GLU A 69 3.31 5.82 -13.91
CA GLU A 69 3.61 7.22 -14.20
C GLU A 69 4.11 7.96 -12.95
N GLU A 70 3.50 7.73 -11.78
CA GLU A 70 3.93 8.38 -10.53
C GLU A 70 5.29 7.85 -10.05
N ILE A 71 5.55 6.55 -10.23
CA ILE A 71 6.85 5.93 -9.93
C ILE A 71 7.96 6.51 -10.82
N GLU A 72 7.73 6.55 -12.13
CA GLU A 72 8.71 7.04 -13.11
C GLU A 72 8.97 8.55 -12.95
N ASN A 73 7.93 9.35 -12.65
CA ASN A 73 8.08 10.78 -12.35
C ASN A 73 8.91 11.06 -11.09
N ARG A 74 9.01 10.10 -10.16
CA ARG A 74 9.84 10.18 -8.95
C ARG A 74 11.26 9.64 -9.15
N GLY A 75 11.60 9.21 -10.38
CA GLY A 75 12.93 8.73 -10.76
C GLY A 75 13.14 7.23 -10.61
N GLY A 76 12.11 6.45 -10.24
CA GLY A 76 12.14 4.99 -10.27
C GLY A 76 11.74 4.44 -11.65
N PHE A 77 11.62 3.11 -11.75
CA PHE A 77 11.07 2.46 -12.94
C PHE A 77 10.23 1.24 -12.59
N VAL A 78 9.37 0.82 -13.53
CA VAL A 78 8.60 -0.42 -13.42
C VAL A 78 9.12 -1.45 -14.40
N SER A 79 9.77 -2.50 -13.88
CA SER A 79 10.20 -3.65 -14.67
C SER A 79 9.07 -4.67 -14.80
N ASN A 80 8.96 -5.30 -15.97
CA ASN A 80 8.03 -6.39 -16.22
C ASN A 80 8.74 -7.47 -17.04
N PHE A 81 9.42 -8.40 -16.36
CA PHE A 81 10.12 -9.51 -17.01
C PHE A 81 9.12 -10.60 -17.43
N PRO A 82 9.30 -11.27 -18.58
CA PRO A 82 8.43 -12.37 -18.98
C PRO A 82 8.34 -13.45 -17.89
N GLY A 83 7.13 -13.72 -17.39
CA GLY A 83 6.88 -14.70 -16.34
C GLY A 83 7.00 -14.17 -14.90
N ASP A 84 7.26 -12.87 -14.70
CA ASP A 84 7.25 -12.20 -13.39
C ASP A 84 6.11 -11.17 -13.32
N VAL A 85 5.87 -10.66 -12.12
CA VAL A 85 4.95 -9.54 -11.87
C VAL A 85 5.65 -8.20 -12.07
N PRO A 86 4.92 -7.10 -12.36
CA PRO A 86 5.49 -5.77 -12.36
C PRO A 86 6.16 -5.44 -11.02
N ARG A 87 7.38 -4.89 -11.06
CA ARG A 87 8.14 -4.50 -9.88
C ARG A 87 8.69 -3.08 -9.98
N VAL A 88 8.65 -2.34 -8.88
CA VAL A 88 9.35 -1.07 -8.69
C VAL A 88 10.84 -1.35 -8.54
N ASP A 89 11.65 -0.72 -9.38
CA ASP A 89 13.11 -0.83 -9.43
C ASP A 89 13.64 -2.27 -9.48
N GLY A 90 12.83 -3.19 -10.04
CA GLY A 90 13.14 -4.62 -10.11
C GLY A 90 13.03 -5.37 -8.77
N GLN A 91 12.57 -4.73 -7.70
CA GLN A 91 12.59 -5.29 -6.35
C GLN A 91 11.18 -5.54 -5.80
N LEU A 92 10.39 -4.48 -5.66
CA LEU A 92 9.11 -4.52 -4.93
C LEU A 92 7.93 -4.72 -5.87
N ALA A 93 7.10 -5.73 -5.63
CA ALA A 93 5.87 -5.97 -6.39
C ALA A 93 4.69 -5.06 -5.95
N VAL A 94 4.95 -4.04 -5.14
CA VAL A 94 3.98 -3.08 -4.62
C VAL A 94 4.47 -1.66 -4.89
N ALA A 95 3.56 -0.74 -5.21
CA ALA A 95 3.90 0.66 -5.48
C ALA A 95 4.03 1.50 -4.21
N ARG A 96 3.35 1.10 -3.13
CA ARG A 96 3.34 1.82 -1.85
C ARG A 96 3.41 0.85 -0.69
N ALA A 97 4.18 1.19 0.34
CA ALA A 97 4.26 0.45 1.59
C ALA A 97 4.55 1.44 2.73
N PHE A 98 4.36 1.00 3.97
CA PHE A 98 5.02 1.60 5.12
C PHE A 98 6.46 1.12 5.20
N GLY A 99 7.37 1.99 5.64
CA GLY A 99 8.79 1.65 5.66
C GLY A 99 9.36 1.66 4.24
N ASP A 100 10.13 0.63 3.89
CA ASP A 100 10.75 0.47 2.56
C ASP A 100 11.51 1.72 2.07
N LYS A 101 12.21 2.38 3.00
CA LYS A 101 13.09 3.49 2.65
C LYS A 101 14.37 2.94 2.01
N ALA A 102 14.51 3.17 0.71
CA ALA A 102 15.74 2.96 -0.06
C ALA A 102 16.88 3.88 0.42
#